data_AF-A0A954F5Z3-F1
#
_entry.id   AF-A0A954F5Z3-F1
#
_cell.length_a   1.000
_cell.length_b   1.000
_cell.length_c   1.000
_cell.angle_alpha   90.00
_cell.angle_beta   90.00
_cell.angle_gamma   90.00
#
_symmetry.space_group_name_H-M   'P 1'
#
loop_
_entity.id
_entity.type
_entity.pdbx_description
1 polymer ?
#
loop_
_entity_poly.entity_id
_entity_poly.type
_entity_poly.pdbx_seq_one_letter_code
_entity_poly.pdbx_strand_id
1 'polypeptide(L)'
;MVAWAWVASGGALGAVARFALAEAMGSAREGAFPWATLFVNVLGCAAIGALLGLGEVRHWLSETSRWFLVSGFLGSFTTFSTFGHETASMVHRGH
;
A
#
# COMPACT_ATOMS: atom_id res chain seq x y z
N MET A 1 11.15 -21.33 -3.59
CA MET A 1 9.70 -21.59 -3.40
C MET A 1 9.13 -20.91 -2.16
N VAL A 2 9.79 -20.96 -1.00
CA VAL A 2 9.28 -20.36 0.27
C VAL A 2 9.00 -18.85 0.16
N ALA A 3 9.88 -18.08 -0.50
CA ALA A 3 9.68 -16.64 -0.69
C ALA A 3 8.35 -16.27 -1.37
N TRP A 4 7.96 -17.03 -2.40
CA TRP A 4 6.74 -16.78 -3.16
C TRP A 4 5.48 -16.92 -2.30
N ALA A 5 5.44 -17.90 -1.40
CA ALA A 5 4.30 -18.10 -0.50
C ALA A 5 4.13 -16.92 0.47
N TRP A 6 5.24 -16.38 1.00
CA TRP A 6 5.22 -15.20 1.88
C TRP A 6 4.81 -13.93 1.14
N VAL A 7 5.36 -13.71 -0.06
CA VAL A 7 4.96 -12.57 -0.89
C VAL A 7 3.49 -12.67 -1.30
N ALA A 8 3.01 -13.85 -1.72
CA ALA A 8 1.64 -14.05 -2.16
C ALA A 8 0.62 -13.87 -1.02
N SER A 9 0.88 -14.47 0.15
CA SER A 9 0.02 -14.34 1.33
C SER A 9 -0.01 -12.90 1.85
N GLY A 10 1.15 -12.25 1.96
CA GLY A 10 1.24 -10.83 2.30
C GLY A 10 0.50 -9.97 1.28
N GLY A 11 0.70 -10.21 -0.01
CA GLY A 11 0.08 -9.48 -1.11
C GLY A 11 -1.44 -9.59 -1.12
N ALA A 12 -1.98 -10.80 -0.93
CA ALA A 12 -3.42 -11.01 -0.80
C ALA A 12 -4.01 -10.20 0.36
N LEU A 13 -3.37 -10.24 1.54
CA LEU A 13 -3.80 -9.47 2.71
C LEU A 13 -3.68 -7.97 2.49
N GLY A 14 -2.60 -7.49 1.86
CA GLY A 14 -2.39 -6.08 1.56
C GLY A 14 -3.41 -5.53 0.58
N ALA A 15 -3.74 -6.29 -0.47
CA ALA A 15 -4.76 -5.92 -1.44
C ALA A 15 -6.16 -5.85 -0.81
N VAL A 16 -6.52 -6.84 0.03
CA VAL A 16 -7.80 -6.85 0.76
C VAL A 16 -7.86 -5.69 1.75
N ALA A 17 -6.79 -5.41 2.49
CA ALA A 17 -6.73 -4.29 3.43
C ALA A 17 -6.87 -2.94 2.73
N ARG A 18 -6.22 -2.74 1.59
CA ARG A 18 -6.38 -1.52 0.77
C ARG A 18 -7.82 -1.38 0.29
N PHE A 19 -8.42 -2.47 -0.19
CA PHE A 19 -9.81 -2.47 -0.67
C PHE A 19 -10.80 -2.15 0.46
N ALA A 20 -10.69 -2.84 1.59
CA ALA A 20 -11.55 -2.63 2.76
C ALA A 20 -11.41 -1.20 3.32
N LEU A 21 -10.20 -0.64 3.33
CA LEU A 21 -10.00 0.74 3.77
C LEU A 21 -10.63 1.76 2.81
N ALA A 22 -10.55 1.52 1.50
CA ALA A 22 -11.24 2.35 0.52
C ALA A 22 -12.76 2.29 0.70
N GLU A 23 -13.33 1.12 0.98
CA GLU A 23 -14.76 0.98 1.30
C GLU A 23 -15.12 1.71 2.60
N ALA A 24 -14.31 1.57 3.65
CA ALA A 24 -14.54 2.21 4.95
C ALA A 24 -14.47 3.74 4.90
N MET A 25 -13.60 4.29 4.04
CA MET A 25 -13.54 5.74 3.78
C MET A 25 -14.68 6.26 2.90
N GLY A 26 -15.49 5.35 2.35
CA GLY A 26 -16.60 5.64 1.46
C GLY A 26 -16.15 5.81 0.01
N SER A 27 -17.08 5.56 -0.91
CA SER A 27 -16.87 5.80 -2.33
C SER A 27 -16.67 7.30 -2.57
N ALA A 28 -15.53 7.65 -3.17
CA ALA A 28 -15.31 8.98 -3.67
C ALA A 28 -16.42 9.30 -4.69
N ARG A 29 -17.14 10.41 -4.47
CA ARG A 29 -18.05 10.93 -5.48
C ARG A 29 -17.24 11.20 -6.75
N GLU A 30 -17.89 11.13 -7.90
CA GLU A 30 -17.20 11.47 -9.15
C GLU A 30 -16.63 12.89 -9.07
N GLY A 31 -15.33 13.02 -9.33
CA GLY A 31 -14.60 14.28 -9.18
C GLY A 31 -14.16 14.61 -7.75
N ALA A 32 -14.44 13.80 -6.73
CA ALA A 32 -13.87 14.04 -5.41
C ALA A 32 -12.37 13.69 -5.38
N PHE A 33 -11.63 14.34 -4.48
CA PHE A 33 -10.22 14.05 -4.27
C PHE A 33 -10.04 12.62 -3.70
N PRO A 34 -9.06 11.83 -4.21
CA PRO A 34 -8.90 10.41 -3.87
C PRO A 34 -8.21 10.20 -2.51
N TRP A 35 -8.90 10.57 -1.43
CA TRP A 35 -8.36 10.50 -0.06
C TRP A 35 -7.95 9.09 0.35
N ALA A 36 -8.70 8.06 -0.07
CA ALA A 36 -8.37 6.67 0.26
C ALA A 36 -7.02 6.25 -0.36
N THR A 37 -6.83 6.53 -1.65
CA THR A 37 -5.58 6.22 -2.35
C THR A 37 -4.39 6.98 -1.78
N LEU A 38 -4.58 8.26 -1.44
CA LEU A 38 -3.52 9.04 -0.77
C LEU A 38 -3.18 8.42 0.59
N PHE A 39 -4.19 8.10 1.39
CA PHE A 39 -4.01 7.58 2.75
C PHE A 39 -3.26 6.24 2.75
N VAL A 40 -3.67 5.27 1.92
CA VAL A 40 -2.98 3.96 1.86
C VAL A 40 -1.52 4.10 1.42
N ASN A 41 -1.22 5.01 0.48
CA ASN A 41 0.14 5.24 0.02
C ASN A 41 1.00 5.93 1.09
N VAL A 42 0.50 7.00 1.73
CA VAL A 42 1.23 7.71 2.79
C VAL A 42 1.48 6.80 3.99
N LEU A 43 0.44 6.12 4.47
CA LEU A 43 0.56 5.20 5.60
C LEU A 43 1.49 4.02 5.27
N GLY A 44 1.35 3.46 4.06
CA GLY A 44 2.18 2.35 3.61
C GLY A 44 3.66 2.73 3.49
N CYS A 45 3.96 3.87 2.86
CA CYS A 45 5.34 4.39 2.76
C CYS A 45 5.95 4.70 4.14
N ALA A 46 5.18 5.30 5.05
CA ALA A 46 5.62 5.53 6.41
C ALA A 46 5.92 4.21 7.15
N ALA A 47 5.06 3.19 6.99
CA ALA A 47 5.26 1.87 7.56
C ALA A 47 6.49 1.15 6.97
N ILE A 48 6.72 1.25 5.66
CA ILE A 48 7.93 0.72 5.01
C ILE A 48 9.18 1.39 5.60
N GLY A 49 9.18 2.73 5.69
CA GLY A 49 10.29 3.49 6.26
C GLY A 49 10.57 3.10 7.72
N ALA A 50 9.53 2.96 8.54
CA ALA A 50 9.65 2.52 9.93
C ALA A 50 10.20 1.09 10.02
N LEU A 51 9.67 0.14 9.23
CA LEU A 51 10.10 -1.25 9.26
C LEU A 51 11.54 -1.43 8.79
N LEU A 52 11.92 -0.81 7.67
CA LEU A 52 13.26 -0.93 7.13
C LEU A 52 14.26 -0.17 7.99
N GLY A 53 13.95 1.07 8.39
CA GLY A 53 14.82 1.89 9.23
C GLY A 53 15.04 1.30 10.62
N LEU A 54 13.97 0.96 11.35
CA LEU A 54 14.10 0.33 12.67
C LEU A 54 14.62 -1.10 12.56
N GLY A 55 14.28 -1.80 11.47
CA GLY A 55 14.78 -3.14 11.13
C GLY A 55 16.29 -3.19 11.05
N GLU A 56 16.90 -2.20 10.40
CA GLU A 56 18.34 -2.06 10.28
C GLU A 56 18.99 -1.69 11.62
N VAL A 57 18.44 -0.72 12.36
CA VAL A 57 19.02 -0.30 13.65
C VAL A 57 18.96 -1.40 14.72
N ARG A 58 17.89 -2.19 14.75
CA ARG A 58 17.64 -3.19 15.80
C ARG A 58 17.90 -4.64 15.36
N HIS A 59 18.33 -4.87 14.11
CA HIS A 59 18.61 -6.17 13.51
C HIS A 59 17.50 -7.24 13.72
N TRP A 60 16.24 -6.81 13.83
CA TRP A 60 15.11 -7.70 14.17
C TRP A 60 14.29 -8.14 12.95
N LEU A 61 14.47 -7.47 11.80
CA LEU A 61 13.67 -7.74 10.61
C LEU A 61 14.30 -8.87 9.79
N SER A 62 13.77 -10.09 9.96
CA SER A 62 14.20 -11.26 9.19
C SER A 62 13.89 -11.10 7.69
N GLU A 63 14.59 -11.88 6.85
CA GLU A 63 14.35 -11.92 5.40
C GLU A 63 12.91 -12.36 5.07
N THR A 64 12.40 -13.35 5.81
CA THR A 64 11.01 -13.82 5.67
C THR A 64 10.01 -12.71 6.01
N SER A 65 10.27 -11.94 7.07
CA SER A 65 9.47 -10.77 7.42
C SER A 65 9.51 -9.69 6.34
N ARG A 66 10.66 -9.48 5.67
CA ARG A 66 10.76 -8.55 4.53
C ARG A 66 9.89 -9.01 3.35
N TRP A 67 9.94 -10.28 2.98
CA TRP A 67 9.11 -10.81 1.90
C TRP A 67 7.62 -10.66 2.18
N PHE A 68 7.18 -10.99 3.40
CA PHE A 68 5.77 -10.90 3.78
C PHE A 68 5.31 -9.45 3.97
N LEU A 69 6.00 -8.66 4.81
CA LEU A 69 5.54 -7.32 5.20
C LEU A 69 5.82 -6.27 4.13
N VAL A 70 7.02 -6.25 3.55
CA VAL A 70 7.43 -5.18 2.64
C VAL A 70 7.02 -5.48 1.22
N SER A 71 7.51 -6.59 0.65
CA SER A 71 7.22 -6.95 -0.74
C SER A 71 5.78 -7.41 -0.95
N GLY A 72 5.23 -8.19 -0.01
CA GLY A 72 3.84 -8.67 -0.06
C GLY A 72 2.84 -7.61 0.40
N PHE A 73 2.68 -7.48 1.71
CA PHE A 73 1.60 -6.69 2.33
C PHE A 73 1.67 -5.21 1.96
N LEU A 74 2.76 -4.51 2.32
CA LEU A 74 2.88 -3.07 2.05
C LEU A 74 2.98 -2.77 0.56
N GLY A 75 3.62 -3.66 -0.21
CA GLY A 75 3.66 -3.58 -1.67
C GLY A 75 2.29 -3.63 -2.33
N SER A 76 1.36 -4.45 -1.82
CA SER A 76 -0.02 -4.53 -2.35
C SER A 76 -1.02 -3.59 -1.66
N PHE A 77 -0.70 -3.15 -0.43
CA PHE A 77 -1.46 -2.14 0.31
C PHE A 77 -1.29 -0.74 -0.28
N THR A 78 -0.10 -0.44 -0.79
CA THR A 78 0.16 0.77 -1.58
C THR A 78 -0.21 0.56 -3.05
N THR A 79 -0.40 1.64 -3.81
CA THR A 79 -0.76 1.52 -5.24
C THR A 79 -0.35 2.76 -6.03
N PHE A 80 0.57 2.57 -6.99
CA PHE A 80 0.95 3.62 -7.93
C PHE A 80 0.00 3.70 -9.13
N SER A 81 -0.53 2.57 -9.61
CA SER A 81 -1.42 2.54 -10.77
C SER A 81 -2.73 3.28 -10.52
N THR A 82 -3.35 3.08 -9.35
CA THR A 82 -4.56 3.80 -8.95
C THR A 82 -4.28 5.29 -8.79
N PHE A 83 -3.20 5.64 -8.08
CA PHE A 83 -2.79 7.03 -7.89
C PHE A 83 -2.55 7.75 -9.23
N GLY A 84 -1.87 7.12 -10.18
CA GLY A 84 -1.60 7.67 -11.50
C GLY A 84 -2.88 7.88 -12.32
N HIS A 85 -3.81 6.90 -12.29
CA HIS A 85 -5.09 7.03 -12.97
C HIS A 85 -5.95 8.16 -12.40
N GLU A 86 -6.06 8.26 -11.08
CA GLU A 86 -6.82 9.31 -10.41
C GLU A 86 -6.19 10.69 -10.63
N THR A 87 -4.85 10.77 -10.61
CA THR A 87 -4.12 12.01 -10.92
C THR A 87 -4.40 12.48 -12.35
N ALA A 88 -4.32 11.59 -13.32
CA ALA A 88 -4.65 11.92 -14.72
C ALA A 88 -6.11 12.36 -14.87
N SER A 89 -7.04 11.70 -14.17
CA SER A 89 -8.46 12.08 -14.15
C SER A 89 -8.68 13.47 -13.54
N MET A 90 -8.00 13.79 -12.43
CA MET A 90 -8.08 15.12 -11.80
C MET A 90 -7.57 16.22 -12.74
N VAL A 91 -6.41 16.00 -13.38
CA VAL A 91 -5.85 16.95 -14.37
C VAL A 91 -6.82 17.17 -15.53
N HIS A 92 -7.43 16.10 -16.06
CA HIS A 92 -8.38 16.20 -17.16
C HIS A 92 -9.65 16.97 -16.78
N ARG A 93 -10.08 16.87 -15.52
CA ARG A 93 -11.24 17.58 -14.98
C ARG A 93 -10.93 19.02 -14.53
N GLY A 94 -9.67 19.48 -14.63
CA GLY A 94 -9.25 20.82 -14.24
C GLY A 94 -9.24 21.05 -12.72
N HIS A 95 -9.04 19.97 -11.95
CA HIS A 95 -8.76 20.06 -10.52
C HIS A 95 -7.34 20.54 -10.24
#